data_AF-A0A1L9TCX0-F1
#
_entry.id   AF-A0A1L9TCX0-F1
#
_cell.length_a   1.000
_cell.length_b   1.000
_cell.length_c   1.000
_cell.angle_alpha   90.00
_cell.angle_beta   90.00
_cell.angle_gamma   90.00
#
_symmetry.space_group_name_H-M   'P 1'
#
loop_
_entity.id
_entity.type
_entity.pdbx_description
1 polymer ?
#
loop_
_entity_poly.entity_id
_entity_poly.type
_entity_poly.pdbx_seq_one_letter_code
_entity_poly.pdbx_strand_id
1 'polypeptide(L)'
;MAILRSSYRGRFVIIGGAGSLYSKSKGHLCDDEGFAFKHWYAWPDVHLDYMATRMFDHGQRGFGTFIRLFKWARGNVQIPGWFSWLFRPFANLVLSKARKFLTDPTATGLILCSRAALTMWEGVRETSWSFLSPPWQLREKGIRTGKYEAFVDDGTGSAQPGIENGIYNEDMAVAIVDEVENNALNHKHWTCTGPIGLKEW
;
A
#
# COMPACT_ATOMS: atom_id res chain seq x y z
N MET A 1 2.38 18.99 18.26
CA MET A 1 0.94 18.95 17.92
C MET A 1 0.82 19.07 16.41
N ALA A 2 0.64 17.94 15.69
CA ALA A 2 0.70 17.87 14.22
C ALA A 2 -0.58 18.37 13.52
N ILE A 3 -1.14 19.45 14.05
CA ILE A 3 -1.98 20.40 13.33
C ILE A 3 -1.38 21.78 13.66
N LEU A 4 -0.32 22.11 12.95
CA LEU A 4 0.26 23.45 13.06
C LEU A 4 -0.70 24.38 12.28
N ARG A 5 -1.61 25.05 13.01
CA ARG A 5 -2.38 26.25 12.59
C ARG A 5 -3.83 26.08 12.09
N SER A 6 -4.44 24.89 12.09
CA SER A 6 -5.88 24.79 11.74
C SER A 6 -6.79 25.24 12.89
N SER A 7 -7.80 26.05 12.57
CA SER A 7 -8.90 26.41 13.50
C SER A 7 -10.03 25.37 13.51
N TYR A 8 -9.99 24.37 12.61
CA TYR A 8 -10.99 23.33 12.56
C TYR A 8 -10.96 22.49 13.85
N ARG A 9 -12.14 22.29 14.44
CA ARG A 9 -12.37 21.54 15.68
C ARG A 9 -13.20 20.27 15.46
N GLY A 10 -13.54 19.97 14.21
CA GLY A 10 -14.30 18.77 13.88
C GLY A 10 -13.41 17.53 13.85
N ARG A 11 -13.99 16.45 13.32
CA ARG A 11 -13.36 15.13 13.25
C ARG A 11 -12.35 15.07 12.12
N PHE A 12 -11.28 14.31 12.31
CA PHE A 12 -10.26 14.09 11.29
C PHE A 12 -10.23 12.61 10.86
N VAL A 13 -10.21 12.38 9.55
CA VAL A 13 -9.77 11.10 8.99
C VAL A 13 -8.40 11.35 8.37
N ILE A 14 -7.37 10.78 8.98
CA ILE A 14 -5.99 10.89 8.50
C ILE A 14 -5.72 9.71 7.58
N ILE A 15 -5.23 9.97 6.37
CA ILE A 15 -4.88 8.92 5.41
C ILE A 15 -3.37 8.81 5.33
N GLY A 16 -2.83 7.68 5.76
CA GLY A 16 -1.41 7.32 5.69
C GLY A 16 -1.10 6.39 4.51
N GLY A 17 0.10 5.84 4.48
CA GLY A 17 0.47 4.73 3.58
C GLY A 17 0.43 3.39 4.30
N ALA A 18 0.20 2.31 3.57
CA ALA A 18 0.16 0.93 4.06
C ALA A 18 1.38 0.48 4.91
N GLY A 19 2.51 1.18 4.81
CA GLY A 19 3.71 0.92 5.61
C GLY A 19 3.51 1.02 7.12
N SER A 20 2.47 1.72 7.59
CA SER A 20 2.08 1.80 9.00
C SER A 20 1.20 0.67 9.48
N LEU A 21 0.83 -0.32 8.65
CA LEU A 21 0.07 -1.49 9.12
C LEU A 21 0.96 -2.45 9.90
N TYR A 22 0.45 -3.04 10.98
CA TYR A 22 1.17 -4.09 11.70
C TYR A 22 1.07 -5.43 10.96
N SER A 23 2.22 -6.09 10.84
CA SER A 23 2.34 -7.44 10.32
C SER A 23 2.31 -8.45 11.47
N LYS A 24 1.82 -9.66 11.19
CA LYS A 24 1.86 -10.80 12.14
C LYS A 24 3.28 -11.18 12.58
N SER A 25 4.32 -10.81 11.84
CA SER A 25 5.73 -11.06 12.18
C SER A 25 6.31 -10.17 13.29
N LYS A 26 5.45 -9.40 13.99
CA LYS A 26 5.78 -8.39 15.01
C LYS A 26 6.49 -7.17 14.42
N GLY A 27 5.76 -6.06 14.31
CA GLY A 27 6.24 -4.76 13.83
C GLY A 27 5.36 -4.18 12.73
N HIS A 28 5.68 -2.98 12.26
CA HIS A 28 5.02 -2.37 11.12
C HIS A 28 5.50 -3.01 9.81
N LEU A 29 4.69 -2.95 8.76
CA LEU A 29 4.99 -3.45 7.44
C LEU A 29 6.30 -2.86 6.89
N CYS A 30 6.58 -1.59 7.18
CA CYS A 30 7.82 -0.94 6.78
C CYS A 30 9.08 -1.47 7.49
N ASP A 31 8.92 -2.19 8.60
CA ASP A 31 10.01 -2.78 9.38
C ASP A 31 10.36 -4.21 8.95
N ASP A 32 9.59 -4.79 8.02
CA ASP A 32 9.87 -6.12 7.48
C ASP A 32 11.25 -6.19 6.81
N GLU A 33 11.99 -7.27 7.06
CA GLU A 33 13.28 -7.50 6.41
C GLU A 33 13.11 -7.57 4.88
N GLY A 34 13.90 -6.78 4.16
CA GLY A 34 13.83 -6.70 2.69
C GLY A 34 12.62 -5.94 2.18
N PHE A 35 11.92 -5.19 3.03
CA PHE A 35 11.03 -4.12 2.60
C PHE A 35 11.80 -3.08 1.76
N ALA A 36 11.27 -2.54 0.65
CA ALA A 36 9.97 -2.80 0.01
C ALA A 36 9.99 -3.97 -1.01
N PHE A 37 11.18 -4.45 -1.37
CA PHE A 37 11.38 -5.44 -2.44
C PHE A 37 10.56 -6.72 -2.24
N LYS A 38 10.54 -7.28 -1.02
CA LYS A 38 9.80 -8.52 -0.70
C LYS A 38 8.32 -8.42 -1.09
N HIS A 39 7.70 -7.31 -0.74
CA HIS A 39 6.28 -7.06 -0.97
C HIS A 39 5.98 -6.72 -2.43
N TRP A 40 6.87 -6.00 -3.11
CA TRP A 40 6.81 -5.81 -4.57
C TRP A 40 6.93 -7.12 -5.34
N TYR A 41 7.81 -8.02 -4.88
CA TYR A 41 8.02 -9.32 -5.51
C TYR A 41 6.82 -10.24 -5.37
N ALA A 42 6.09 -10.13 -4.26
CA ALA A 42 4.89 -10.93 -3.97
C ALA A 42 3.63 -10.44 -4.72
N TRP A 43 3.64 -9.23 -5.29
CA TRP A 43 2.46 -8.66 -5.93
C TRP A 43 1.94 -9.49 -7.12
N PRO A 44 0.61 -9.57 -7.31
CA PRO A 44 0.01 -10.11 -8.52
C PRO A 44 0.45 -9.33 -9.76
N ASP A 45 0.65 -10.02 -10.89
CA ASP A 45 0.99 -9.38 -12.17
C ASP A 45 -0.02 -8.29 -12.57
N VAL A 46 -1.30 -8.54 -12.32
CA VAL A 46 -2.38 -7.58 -12.59
C VAL A 46 -2.18 -6.26 -11.84
N HIS A 47 -1.66 -6.31 -10.61
CA HIS A 47 -1.38 -5.10 -9.85
C HIS A 47 -0.14 -4.37 -10.38
N LEU A 48 0.90 -5.10 -10.79
CA LEU A 48 2.08 -4.52 -11.45
C LEU A 48 1.72 -3.86 -12.78
N ASP A 49 0.84 -4.46 -13.58
CA ASP A 49 0.36 -3.88 -14.83
C ASP A 49 -0.44 -2.60 -14.59
N TYR A 50 -1.34 -2.62 -13.61
CA TYR A 50 -2.05 -1.41 -13.15
C TYR A 50 -1.08 -0.30 -12.75
N MET A 51 -0.10 -0.60 -11.89
CA MET A 51 0.89 0.38 -11.45
C MET A 51 1.70 0.94 -12.61
N ALA A 52 2.13 0.10 -13.55
CA ALA A 52 2.84 0.54 -14.73
C ALA A 52 1.99 1.50 -15.58
N THR A 53 0.74 1.13 -15.90
CA THR A 53 -0.20 1.96 -16.67
C THR A 53 -0.41 3.31 -15.98
N ARG A 54 -0.71 3.31 -14.67
CA ARG A 54 -0.86 4.53 -13.88
C ARG A 54 0.37 5.43 -13.99
N MET A 55 1.58 4.88 -13.90
CA MET A 55 2.80 5.69 -14.05
C MET A 55 2.93 6.30 -15.44
N PHE A 56 2.55 5.59 -16.50
CA PHE A 56 2.53 6.16 -17.84
C PHE A 56 1.48 7.27 -17.98
N ASP A 57 0.29 7.08 -17.45
CA ASP A 57 -0.82 8.06 -17.51
C ASP A 57 -0.47 9.36 -16.77
N HIS A 58 0.30 9.26 -15.67
CA HIS A 58 0.81 10.42 -14.93
C HIS A 58 2.15 10.97 -15.45
N GLY A 59 2.61 10.55 -16.63
CA GLY A 59 3.85 11.04 -17.26
C GLY A 59 5.16 10.51 -16.65
N GLN A 60 5.08 9.60 -15.66
CA GLN A 60 6.22 8.98 -14.97
C GLN A 60 6.79 7.78 -15.76
N ARG A 61 7.23 8.03 -16.99
CA ARG A 61 7.70 6.99 -17.93
C ARG A 61 8.87 6.15 -17.41
N GLY A 62 9.78 6.75 -16.64
CA GLY A 62 10.92 6.05 -16.04
C GLY A 62 10.46 4.97 -15.06
N PHE A 63 9.53 5.33 -14.16
CA PHE A 63 9.02 4.40 -13.17
C PHE A 63 8.09 3.35 -13.78
N GLY A 64 7.26 3.72 -14.77
CA GLY A 64 6.47 2.76 -15.54
C GLY A 64 7.33 1.70 -16.25
N THR A 65 8.45 2.13 -16.86
CA THR A 65 9.42 1.21 -17.48
C THR A 65 10.09 0.31 -16.45
N PHE A 66 10.45 0.84 -15.28
CA PHE A 66 11.00 0.05 -14.17
C PHE A 66 10.05 -1.06 -13.73
N ILE A 67 8.76 -0.77 -13.54
CA ILE A 67 7.76 -1.76 -13.13
C ILE A 67 7.63 -2.89 -14.17
N ARG A 68 7.56 -2.54 -15.46
CA ARG A 68 7.51 -3.53 -16.55
C ARG A 68 8.76 -4.40 -16.59
N LEU A 69 9.94 -3.81 -16.41
CA LEU A 69 11.21 -4.53 -16.38
C LEU A 69 11.32 -5.45 -15.15
N PHE A 70 10.85 -4.99 -14.00
CA PHE A 70 10.76 -5.78 -12.77
C PHE A 70 9.86 -7.00 -12.96
N LYS A 71 8.65 -6.80 -13.49
CA LYS A 71 7.71 -7.88 -13.82
C LYS A 71 8.32 -8.88 -14.78
N TRP A 72 8.93 -8.41 -15.87
CA TRP A 72 9.61 -9.26 -16.86
C TRP A 72 10.73 -10.09 -16.21
N ALA A 73 11.58 -9.48 -15.39
CA ALA A 73 12.68 -10.16 -14.74
C ALA A 73 12.18 -11.21 -13.74
N ARG A 74 11.16 -10.88 -12.94
CA ARG A 74 10.51 -11.81 -12.03
C ARG A 74 9.93 -13.02 -12.78
N GLY A 75 9.21 -12.79 -13.87
CA GLY A 75 8.62 -13.86 -14.69
C GLY A 75 9.67 -14.83 -15.25
N ASN A 76 10.81 -14.30 -15.72
CA ASN A 76 11.91 -15.14 -16.23
C ASN A 76 12.59 -15.99 -15.15
N VAL A 77 12.54 -15.56 -13.89
CA VAL A 77 13.07 -16.31 -12.75
C VAL A 77 12.06 -17.35 -12.25
N GLN A 78 10.78 -16.99 -12.13
CA GLN A 78 9.73 -17.85 -11.56
C GLN A 78 9.19 -18.90 -12.53
N ILE A 79 9.14 -18.60 -13.83
CA ILE A 79 8.56 -19.48 -14.85
C ILE A 79 9.71 -20.08 -15.68
N PRO A 80 10.21 -21.28 -15.33
CA PRO A 80 11.28 -21.93 -16.07
C PRO A 80 10.78 -22.39 -17.45
N GLY A 81 11.39 -21.86 -18.51
CA GLY A 81 11.20 -22.26 -19.89
C GLY A 81 12.54 -22.22 -20.63
N TRP A 82 12.63 -22.89 -21.78
CA TRP A 82 13.89 -22.99 -22.54
C TRP A 82 14.42 -21.60 -22.93
N PHE A 83 13.53 -20.65 -23.25
CA PHE A 83 13.88 -19.27 -23.58
C PHE A 83 14.28 -18.44 -22.36
N SER A 84 13.71 -18.71 -21.17
CA SER A 84 14.03 -17.95 -19.96
C SER A 84 15.40 -18.30 -19.39
N TRP A 85 15.92 -19.51 -19.65
CA TRP A 85 17.27 -19.91 -19.22
C TRP A 85 18.37 -18.97 -19.74
N LEU A 86 18.26 -18.52 -21.01
CA LEU A 86 19.23 -17.61 -21.63
C LEU A 86 19.23 -16.20 -20.98
N PHE A 87 18.06 -15.72 -20.54
CA PHE A 87 17.91 -14.39 -19.98
C PHE A 87 18.01 -14.33 -18.45
N ARG A 88 18.05 -15.47 -17.76
CA ARG A 88 18.17 -15.55 -16.29
C ARG A 88 19.31 -14.74 -15.70
N PRO A 89 20.55 -14.75 -16.24
CA PRO A 89 21.63 -13.94 -15.68
C PRO A 89 21.28 -12.44 -15.69
N PHE A 90 20.67 -11.97 -16.78
CA PHE A 90 20.23 -10.59 -16.89
C PHE A 90 19.02 -10.29 -16.00
N ALA A 91 18.04 -11.19 -15.93
CA ALA A 91 16.89 -11.06 -15.05
C ALA A 91 17.32 -10.98 -13.57
N ASN A 92 18.25 -11.83 -13.14
CA ASN A 92 18.82 -11.78 -11.80
C ASN A 92 19.58 -10.48 -11.53
N LEU A 93 20.32 -9.95 -12.52
CA LEU A 93 20.98 -8.65 -12.41
C LEU A 93 19.97 -7.52 -12.23
N VAL A 94 18.88 -7.52 -13.01
CA VAL A 94 17.78 -6.57 -12.89
C VAL A 94 17.15 -6.64 -11.50
N LEU A 95 16.79 -7.84 -11.02
CA LEU A 95 16.19 -8.02 -9.70
C LEU A 95 17.15 -7.65 -8.57
N SER A 96 18.45 -7.92 -8.72
CA SER A 96 19.47 -7.49 -7.75
C SER A 96 19.56 -5.96 -7.66
N LYS A 97 19.57 -5.27 -8.81
CA LYS A 97 19.54 -3.80 -8.86
C LYS A 97 18.23 -3.25 -8.29
N ALA A 98 17.09 -3.85 -8.64
CA ALA A 98 15.79 -3.47 -8.10
C ALA A 98 15.72 -3.66 -6.58
N ARG A 99 16.29 -4.76 -6.05
CA ARG A 99 16.41 -4.99 -4.61
C ARG A 99 17.20 -3.87 -3.96
N LYS A 100 18.40 -3.56 -4.45
CA LYS A 100 19.23 -2.45 -3.92
C LYS A 100 18.47 -1.13 -3.91
N PHE A 101 17.75 -0.81 -4.99
CA PHE A 101 16.96 0.41 -5.08
C PHE A 101 15.76 0.43 -4.11
N LEU A 102 14.98 -0.65 -4.04
CA LEU A 102 13.77 -0.74 -3.20
C LEU A 102 14.06 -0.93 -1.71
N THR A 103 15.30 -1.29 -1.35
CA THR A 103 15.77 -1.34 0.04
C THR A 103 16.62 -0.13 0.42
N ASP A 104 16.80 0.84 -0.47
CA ASP A 104 17.57 2.05 -0.18
C ASP A 104 16.80 2.91 0.85
N PRO A 105 17.45 3.36 1.95
CA PRO A 105 16.79 4.18 2.98
C PRO A 105 16.17 5.47 2.45
N THR A 106 16.74 6.05 1.39
CA THR A 106 16.20 7.27 0.75
C THR A 106 14.91 6.94 0.00
N ALA A 107 14.85 5.78 -0.66
CA ALA A 107 13.67 5.31 -1.37
C ALA A 107 12.52 4.92 -0.42
N THR A 108 12.84 4.39 0.77
CA THR A 108 11.84 4.02 1.78
C THR A 108 11.41 5.19 2.66
N GLY A 109 12.06 6.35 2.59
CA GLY A 109 11.79 7.52 3.41
C GLY A 109 10.31 7.95 3.43
N LEU A 110 9.64 8.00 2.27
CA LEU A 110 8.21 8.35 2.19
C LEU A 110 7.31 7.37 2.96
N ILE A 111 7.69 6.10 2.97
CA ILE A 111 6.94 5.04 3.65
C ILE A 111 7.14 5.19 5.17
N LEU A 112 8.36 5.50 5.61
CA LEU A 112 8.65 5.79 7.02
C LEU A 112 7.89 7.04 7.52
N CYS A 113 7.65 8.04 6.65
CA CYS A 113 6.83 9.20 6.98
C CYS A 113 5.37 8.82 7.31
N SER A 114 4.85 7.75 6.71
CA SER A 114 3.48 7.27 7.00
C SER A 114 3.35 6.77 8.43
N ARG A 115 4.36 6.01 8.91
CA ARG A 115 4.45 5.60 10.32
C ARG A 115 4.63 6.81 11.23
N ALA A 116 5.51 7.74 10.87
CA ALA A 116 5.71 8.95 11.67
C ALA A 116 4.40 9.75 11.84
N ALA A 117 3.58 9.82 10.79
CA ALA A 117 2.26 10.45 10.87
C ALA A 117 1.35 9.74 11.88
N LEU A 118 1.25 8.40 11.85
CA LEU A 118 0.47 7.63 12.82
C LEU A 118 0.92 7.92 14.26
N THR A 119 2.22 7.85 14.54
CA THR A 119 2.78 8.10 15.87
C THR A 119 2.49 9.51 16.40
N MET A 120 2.37 10.52 15.52
CA MET A 120 1.98 11.87 15.93
C MET A 120 0.54 11.95 16.47
N TRP A 121 -0.32 11.00 16.11
CA TRP A 121 -1.74 10.97 16.47
C TRP A 121 -2.08 10.00 17.61
N GLU A 122 -1.33 8.91 17.81
CA GLU A 122 -1.61 7.87 18.81
C GLU A 122 -1.82 8.39 20.25
N GLY A 123 -1.16 9.50 20.60
CA GLY A 123 -1.29 10.17 21.90
C GLY A 123 -2.34 11.28 22.00
N VAL A 124 -2.94 11.70 20.88
CA VAL A 124 -3.95 12.77 20.84
C VAL A 124 -5.28 12.23 21.34
N ARG A 125 -5.85 12.85 22.37
CA ARG A 125 -7.12 12.43 23.02
C ARG A 125 -8.19 13.50 23.00
N GLU A 126 -7.78 14.75 22.88
CA GLU A 126 -8.61 15.95 22.90
C GLU A 126 -9.35 16.20 21.57
N THR A 127 -8.91 15.57 20.48
CA THR A 127 -9.47 15.72 19.13
C THR A 127 -9.91 14.37 18.61
N SER A 128 -11.13 14.25 18.09
CA SER A 128 -11.60 13.01 17.47
C SER A 128 -10.91 12.79 16.13
N TRP A 129 -10.29 11.62 15.99
CA TRP A 129 -9.54 11.25 14.79
C TRP A 129 -9.65 9.75 14.52
N SER A 130 -9.54 9.34 13.26
CA SER A 130 -9.23 7.96 12.88
C SER A 130 -8.11 7.97 11.83
N PHE A 131 -7.26 6.94 11.85
CA PHE A 131 -6.14 6.84 10.93
C PHE A 131 -6.37 5.68 9.97
N LEU A 132 -6.65 6.01 8.71
CA LEU A 132 -6.80 5.04 7.62
C LEU A 132 -5.44 4.80 6.96
N SER A 133 -4.94 3.58 7.05
CA SER A 133 -3.90 3.10 6.13
C SER A 133 -4.59 2.40 4.97
N PRO A 134 -4.45 2.87 3.72
CA PRO A 134 -4.91 2.15 2.55
C PRO A 134 -4.27 0.75 2.51
N PRO A 135 -4.94 -0.25 1.92
CA PRO A 135 -4.35 -1.56 1.74
C PRO A 135 -3.18 -1.48 0.75
N TRP A 136 -2.26 -2.44 0.86
CA TRP A 136 -1.02 -2.48 0.08
C TRP A 136 -1.28 -2.51 -1.43
N GLN A 137 -2.38 -3.14 -1.88
CA GLN A 137 -2.82 -3.12 -3.27
C GLN A 137 -3.97 -2.13 -3.54
N LEU A 138 -3.72 -0.84 -3.34
CA LEU A 138 -4.67 0.21 -3.72
C LEU A 138 -4.74 0.40 -5.24
N ARG A 139 -5.95 0.36 -5.82
CA ARG A 139 -6.18 0.51 -7.26
C ARG A 139 -7.08 1.70 -7.57
N GLU A 140 -6.74 2.44 -8.61
CA GLU A 140 -7.56 3.52 -9.16
C GLU A 140 -8.55 2.96 -10.20
N LYS A 141 -9.75 3.56 -10.28
CA LYS A 141 -10.77 3.29 -11.30
C LYS A 141 -11.19 1.82 -11.37
N GLY A 142 -12.08 1.44 -10.46
CA GLY A 142 -12.85 0.20 -10.56
C GLY A 142 -14.35 0.43 -10.45
N ILE A 143 -15.10 -0.67 -10.48
CA ILE A 143 -16.54 -0.63 -10.19
C ILE A 143 -16.73 -0.24 -8.74
N ARG A 144 -17.51 0.81 -8.49
CA ARG A 144 -18.04 1.11 -7.16
C ARG A 144 -19.06 0.05 -6.77
N THR A 145 -18.65 -0.92 -5.96
CA THR A 145 -19.54 -1.99 -5.47
C THR A 145 -20.28 -1.59 -4.19
N GLY A 146 -19.75 -0.63 -3.45
CA GLY A 146 -20.19 -0.28 -2.10
C GLY A 146 -19.87 -1.35 -1.06
N LYS A 147 -19.08 -2.38 -1.41
CA LYS A 147 -18.73 -3.48 -0.52
C LYS A 147 -17.27 -3.34 -0.09
N TYR A 148 -17.06 -3.31 1.21
CA TYR A 148 -15.73 -3.33 1.80
C TYR A 148 -15.78 -4.03 3.16
N GLU A 149 -14.63 -4.46 3.63
CA GLU A 149 -14.41 -4.96 4.99
C GLU A 149 -13.39 -4.05 5.66
N ALA A 150 -13.71 -3.55 6.85
CA ALA A 150 -12.82 -2.72 7.65
C ALA A 150 -12.16 -3.56 8.74
N PHE A 151 -10.86 -3.32 8.96
CA PHE A 151 -10.07 -3.99 9.96
C PHE A 151 -9.40 -2.94 10.84
N VAL A 152 -9.63 -3.03 12.14
CA VAL A 152 -8.90 -2.23 13.13
C VAL A 152 -7.53 -2.85 13.31
N ASP A 153 -6.49 -2.02 13.24
CA ASP A 153 -5.12 -2.41 13.55
C ASP A 153 -4.85 -2.14 15.04
N ASP A 154 -4.67 -3.20 15.82
CA ASP A 154 -4.45 -3.15 17.27
C ASP A 154 -2.99 -3.42 17.67
N GLY A 155 -2.07 -3.43 16.71
CA GLY A 155 -0.66 -3.76 16.95
C GLY A 155 -0.34 -5.25 16.95
N THR A 156 -1.34 -6.13 16.81
CA THR A 156 -1.17 -7.59 16.81
C THR A 156 -1.22 -8.21 15.40
N GLY A 157 -1.38 -7.39 14.37
CA GLY A 157 -1.56 -7.83 12.99
C GLY A 157 -3.01 -8.22 12.64
N SER A 158 -3.98 -7.71 13.40
CA SER A 158 -5.41 -7.82 13.10
C SER A 158 -5.78 -7.24 11.72
N ALA A 159 -5.03 -6.25 11.25
CA ALA A 159 -5.18 -5.59 9.95
C ALA A 159 -4.35 -6.24 8.81
N GLN A 160 -3.80 -7.44 9.03
CA GLN A 160 -3.07 -8.22 8.01
C GLN A 160 -3.81 -8.34 6.66
N PRO A 161 -5.15 -8.49 6.59
CA PRO A 161 -5.85 -8.48 5.31
C PRO A 161 -5.59 -7.23 4.46
N GLY A 162 -5.32 -6.07 5.06
CA GLY A 162 -4.93 -4.86 4.34
C GLY A 162 -3.55 -4.97 3.66
N ILE A 163 -2.66 -5.82 4.17
CA ILE A 163 -1.35 -6.09 3.56
C ILE A 163 -1.49 -7.08 2.40
N GLU A 164 -2.37 -8.07 2.55
CA GLU A 164 -2.51 -9.20 1.62
C GLU A 164 -3.46 -8.90 0.45
N ASN A 165 -4.49 -8.10 0.69
CA ASN A 165 -5.54 -7.79 -0.28
C ASN A 165 -5.41 -6.35 -0.80
N GLY A 166 -6.47 -5.88 -1.47
CA GLY A 166 -6.54 -4.55 -2.06
C GLY A 166 -7.96 -3.98 -2.00
N ILE A 167 -8.10 -2.79 -2.56
CA ILE A 167 -9.40 -2.12 -2.73
C ILE A 167 -9.30 -1.17 -3.92
N TYR A 168 -10.43 -0.88 -4.54
CA TYR A 168 -10.56 0.23 -5.49
C TYR A 168 -10.82 1.55 -4.77
N ASN A 169 -10.34 2.67 -5.31
CA ASN A 169 -10.55 4.01 -4.74
C ASN A 169 -12.03 4.31 -4.50
N GLU A 170 -12.92 3.82 -5.37
CA GLU A 170 -14.35 4.05 -5.30
C GLU A 170 -14.98 3.42 -4.04
N ASP A 171 -14.59 2.20 -3.69
CA ASP A 171 -15.08 1.50 -2.50
C ASP A 171 -14.38 1.99 -1.22
N MET A 172 -13.11 2.38 -1.31
CA MET A 172 -12.42 3.04 -0.20
C MET A 172 -13.05 4.40 0.14
N ALA A 173 -13.49 5.15 -0.88
CA ALA A 173 -14.22 6.39 -0.66
C ALA A 173 -15.54 6.16 0.10
N VAL A 174 -16.25 5.05 -0.17
CA VAL A 174 -17.43 4.66 0.62
C VAL A 174 -17.04 4.39 2.08
N ALA A 175 -15.99 3.61 2.33
CA ALA A 175 -15.52 3.35 3.70
C ALA A 175 -15.14 4.64 4.46
N ILE A 176 -14.51 5.60 3.77
CA ILE A 176 -14.18 6.90 4.35
C ILE A 176 -15.44 7.69 4.70
N VAL A 177 -16.43 7.73 3.81
CA VAL A 177 -17.70 8.44 4.05
C VAL A 177 -18.45 7.80 5.22
N ASP A 178 -18.54 6.48 5.26
CA ASP A 178 -19.19 5.74 6.35
C ASP A 178 -18.55 6.05 7.71
N GLU A 179 -17.22 6.14 7.78
CA GLU A 179 -16.52 6.53 9.01
C GLU A 179 -16.72 8.01 9.35
N VAL A 180 -16.75 8.92 8.37
CA VAL A 180 -17.06 10.33 8.61
C VAL A 180 -18.47 10.50 9.19
N GLU A 181 -19.44 9.74 8.69
CA GLU A 181 -20.84 9.81 9.13
C GLU A 181 -21.03 9.16 10.50
N ASN A 182 -20.47 7.97 10.72
CA ASN A 182 -20.74 7.14 11.91
C ASN A 182 -19.72 7.27 13.04
N ASN A 183 -18.47 7.66 12.74
CA ASN A 183 -17.37 7.82 13.71
C ASN A 183 -17.13 6.56 14.59
N ALA A 184 -17.24 5.37 13.99
CA ALA A 184 -17.12 4.11 14.70
C ALA A 184 -15.66 3.75 15.05
N LEU A 185 -14.70 4.37 14.36
CA LEU A 185 -13.28 4.09 14.45
C LEU A 185 -12.50 5.22 15.14
N ASN A 186 -13.17 6.00 15.99
CA ASN A 186 -12.54 7.07 16.76
C ASN A 186 -11.36 6.57 17.60
N HIS A 187 -10.24 7.27 17.48
CA HIS A 187 -8.90 6.98 18.03
C HIS A 187 -8.33 5.61 17.63
N LYS A 188 -8.77 5.07 16.49
CA LYS A 188 -8.27 3.80 15.96
C LYS A 188 -7.46 4.01 14.70
N HIS A 189 -6.45 3.18 14.55
CA HIS A 189 -5.80 2.92 13.28
C HIS A 189 -6.52 1.76 12.60
N TRP A 190 -6.80 1.90 11.31
CA TRP A 190 -7.58 0.93 10.56
C TRP A 190 -7.18 0.88 9.09
N THR A 191 -7.60 -0.18 8.42
CA THR A 191 -7.53 -0.38 6.97
C THR A 191 -8.86 -0.91 6.47
N CYS A 192 -9.07 -0.86 5.17
CA CYS A 192 -10.18 -1.56 4.53
C CYS A 192 -9.71 -2.32 3.30
N THR A 193 -10.39 -3.41 2.99
CA THR A 193 -10.21 -4.16 1.74
C THR A 193 -11.54 -4.30 1.05
N GLY A 194 -11.53 -4.48 -0.26
CA GLY A 194 -12.74 -4.69 -1.04
C GLY A 194 -12.51 -5.68 -2.16
N PRO A 195 -13.57 -5.99 -2.92
CA PRO A 195 -13.46 -6.93 -4.02
C PRO A 195 -12.58 -6.35 -5.13
N ILE A 196 -11.42 -6.96 -5.35
CA ILE A 196 -10.50 -6.64 -6.44
C ILE A 196 -10.63 -7.65 -7.57
N GLY A 197 -10.57 -7.19 -8.83
CA GLY A 197 -10.69 -8.08 -9.99
C GLY A 197 -12.12 -8.33 -10.48
N LEU A 198 -13.13 -7.72 -9.86
CA LEU A 198 -14.42 -7.49 -10.52
C LEU A 198 -14.17 -6.54 -11.68
N LYS A 199 -14.27 -7.04 -12.91
CA LYS A 199 -13.87 -6.32 -14.13
C LYS A 199 -14.55 -4.96 -14.23
N GLU A 200 -13.76 -3.91 -14.40
CA GLU A 200 -13.94 -2.97 -15.50
C GLU A 200 -12.61 -2.94 -16.29
N TRP A 201 -12.53 -3.80 -17.30
CA TRP A 201 -11.66 -3.65 -18.47
C TRP A 201 -12.59 -3.61 -19.67
#